data_AF-A0A840V0C4-F1
#
_entry.id   AF-A0A840V0C4-F1
#
_cell.length_a   1.000
_cell.length_b   1.000
_cell.length_c   1.000
_cell.angle_alpha   90.00
_cell.angle_beta   90.00
_cell.angle_gamma   90.00
#
_symmetry.space_group_name_H-M   'P 1'
#
loop_
_entity.id
_entity.type
_entity.pdbx_description
1 polymer ?
#
loop_
_entity_poly.entity_id
_entity_poly.type
_entity_poly.pdbx_seq_one_letter_code
_entity_poly.pdbx_strand_id
1 'polypeptide(L)'
;MWIVRAARRAGDSGGEALQSLPVPKALGWIVLGLIVLALGSRVLVENAVVVARGLGVSEAIIGLTIIAAGTSMPELATSAVGAWRGQSDIAMGNVIGSNIFNLLFVMGLAACIHPITGVAVRGVDSVFFVLTAAWLWWAAWTGRTVGRGEGAGCLVIYAAYLLLMWPRS
;
A
#
# COMPACT_ATOMS: atom_id res chain seq x y z
N MET A 1 18.25 28.92 12.22
CA MET A 1 17.62 28.74 13.55
C MET A 1 16.09 28.91 13.54
N TRP A 2 15.52 29.81 12.72
CA TRP A 2 14.07 30.04 12.67
C TRP A 2 13.28 28.89 12.02
N ILE A 3 13.80 28.29 10.93
CA ILE A 3 13.17 27.15 10.24
C ILE A 3 13.09 25.90 11.14
N VAL A 4 14.13 25.65 11.94
CA VAL A 4 14.16 24.52 12.89
C VAL A 4 13.17 24.74 14.05
N ARG A 5 12.95 25.99 14.47
CA ARG A 5 11.95 26.33 15.50
C ARG A 5 10.51 26.32 14.96
N ALA A 6 10.31 26.70 13.70
CA ALA A 6 9.01 26.63 13.03
C ALA A 6 8.58 25.17 12.78
N ALA A 7 9.51 24.30 12.38
CA ALA A 7 9.29 22.86 12.26
C ALA A 7 8.96 22.22 13.63
N ARG A 8 9.61 22.66 14.70
CA ARG A 8 9.30 22.21 16.08
C ARG A 8 7.91 22.64 16.55
N ARG A 9 7.50 23.89 16.30
CA ARG A 9 6.15 24.39 16.68
C ARG A 9 5.00 23.73 15.92
N ALA A 10 5.21 23.38 14.64
CA ALA A 10 4.22 22.66 13.84
C ALA A 10 4.08 21.17 14.28
N GLY A 11 5.16 20.57 14.78
CA GLY A 11 5.16 19.21 15.34
C GLY A 11 4.58 19.10 16.76
N ASP A 12 4.88 20.07 17.63
CA ASP A 12 4.42 20.09 19.04
C ASP A 12 2.89 20.25 19.14
N SER A 13 2.31 21.20 18.40
CA SER A 13 0.92 21.63 18.61
C SER A 13 -0.12 20.53 18.33
N GLY A 14 0.18 19.62 17.39
CA GLY A 14 -0.71 18.50 17.04
C GLY A 14 -0.34 17.19 17.75
N GLY A 15 0.94 16.99 18.06
CA GLY A 15 1.44 15.78 18.74
C GLY A 15 1.11 15.75 20.23
N GLU A 16 1.26 16.88 20.93
CA GLU A 16 0.95 17.00 22.37
C GLU A 16 -0.56 16.88 22.64
N ALA A 17 -1.41 17.38 21.73
CA ALA A 17 -2.87 17.27 21.83
C ALA A 17 -3.38 15.83 21.63
N LEU A 18 -2.67 15.00 20.85
CA LEU A 18 -2.99 13.60 20.63
C LEU A 18 -2.43 12.68 21.72
N GLN A 19 -1.24 12.99 22.26
CA GLN A 19 -0.65 12.24 23.39
C GLN A 19 -1.42 12.41 24.70
N SER A 20 -2.18 13.49 24.84
CA SER A 20 -3.05 13.75 26.00
C SER A 20 -4.48 13.20 25.84
N LEU A 21 -4.79 12.52 24.74
CA LEU A 21 -6.12 11.92 24.55
C LEU A 21 -6.30 10.68 25.43
N PRO A 22 -7.45 10.55 26.12
CA PRO A 22 -7.87 9.29 26.72
C PRO A 22 -7.87 8.18 25.66
N VAL A 23 -7.32 7.01 26.00
CA VAL A 23 -7.24 5.82 25.11
C VAL A 23 -8.55 5.53 24.36
N PRO A 24 -9.75 5.65 24.96
CA PRO A 24 -11.01 5.46 24.24
C PRO A 24 -11.24 6.46 23.10
N LYS A 25 -10.84 7.72 23.27
CA LYS A 25 -10.96 8.75 22.23
C LYS A 25 -9.96 8.50 21.10
N ALA A 26 -8.74 8.07 21.42
CA ALA A 26 -7.75 7.70 20.42
C ALA A 26 -8.22 6.50 19.58
N LEU A 27 -8.78 5.47 20.22
CA LEU A 27 -9.43 4.35 19.54
C LEU A 27 -10.57 4.80 18.63
N GLY A 28 -11.42 5.73 19.10
CA GLY A 28 -12.49 6.32 18.29
C GLY A 28 -11.98 6.97 17.00
N TRP A 29 -10.90 7.75 17.08
CA TRP A 29 -10.28 8.38 15.91
C TRP A 29 -9.65 7.37 14.95
N ILE A 30 -9.03 6.30 15.47
CA ILE A 30 -8.47 5.22 14.64
C ILE A 30 -9.59 4.52 13.86
N VAL A 31 -10.67 4.13 14.54
CA VAL A 31 -11.81 3.44 13.90
C VAL A 31 -12.47 4.34 12.87
N LEU A 32 -12.73 5.61 13.21
CA LEU A 32 -13.31 6.57 12.27
C LEU A 32 -12.42 6.77 11.04
N GLY A 33 -11.10 6.93 11.25
CA GLY A 33 -10.13 7.06 10.16
C GLY A 33 -10.12 5.84 9.23
N LEU A 34 -10.14 4.63 9.79
CA LEU A 34 -10.21 3.39 9.03
C LEU A 34 -11.51 3.30 8.21
N ILE A 35 -12.66 3.65 8.79
CA ILE A 35 -13.96 3.63 8.08
C ILE A 35 -13.95 4.63 6.92
N VAL A 36 -13.55 5.88 7.18
CA VAL A 36 -13.50 6.93 6.15
C VAL A 36 -12.56 6.51 5.02
N LEU A 37 -11.41 5.93 5.38
CA LEU A 37 -10.44 5.50 4.38
C LEU A 37 -10.94 4.33 3.53
N ALA A 38 -11.56 3.32 4.17
CA ALA A 38 -12.12 2.17 3.47
C ALA A 38 -13.28 2.56 2.55
N LEU A 39 -14.17 3.44 3.01
CA LEU A 39 -15.28 3.96 2.19
C LEU A 39 -14.76 4.84 1.05
N GLY A 40 -13.79 5.72 1.32
CA GLY A 40 -13.19 6.57 0.30
C GLY A 40 -12.50 5.75 -0.80
N SER A 41 -11.77 4.70 -0.42
CA SER A 41 -11.19 3.73 -1.35
C SER A 41 -12.26 3.07 -2.23
N ARG A 42 -13.35 2.57 -1.64
CA ARG A 42 -14.44 1.93 -2.39
C ARG A 42 -15.07 2.87 -3.41
N VAL A 43 -15.43 4.08 -2.98
CA VAL A 43 -16.03 5.09 -3.86
C VAL A 43 -15.06 5.44 -5.00
N LEU A 44 -13.77 5.61 -4.71
CA LEU A 44 -12.76 5.88 -5.75
C LEU A 44 -12.69 4.75 -6.78
N VAL A 45 -12.64 3.49 -6.33
CA VAL A 45 -12.53 2.32 -7.21
C VAL A 45 -13.79 2.13 -8.05
N GLU A 46 -14.98 2.26 -7.45
CA GLU A 46 -16.25 2.15 -8.15
C GLU A 46 -16.37 3.20 -9.27
N ASN A 47 -16.01 4.45 -8.99
CA ASN A 47 -16.03 5.50 -10.00
C ASN A 47 -14.95 5.30 -11.08
N ALA A 48 -13.76 4.82 -10.70
CA ALA A 48 -12.70 4.48 -11.67
C ALA A 48 -13.13 3.35 -12.62
N VAL A 49 -13.85 2.35 -12.12
CA VAL A 49 -14.45 1.27 -12.93
C VAL A 49 -15.47 1.83 -13.92
N VAL A 50 -16.35 2.74 -13.49
CA VAL A 50 -17.34 3.38 -14.38
C VAL A 50 -16.65 4.14 -15.51
N VAL A 51 -15.60 4.91 -15.20
CA VAL A 51 -14.82 5.62 -16.22
C VAL A 51 -14.13 4.66 -17.18
N ALA A 52 -13.50 3.60 -16.67
CA ALA A 52 -12.81 2.61 -17.51
C ALA A 52 -13.76 1.87 -18.46
N ARG A 53 -14.98 1.53 -18.00
CA ARG A 53 -16.04 0.98 -18.85
C ARG A 53 -16.46 1.97 -19.93
N GLY A 54 -16.62 3.25 -19.58
CA GLY A 54 -16.93 4.32 -20.53
C GLY A 54 -15.86 4.50 -21.62
N LEU A 55 -14.61 4.14 -21.34
CA LEU A 55 -13.48 4.15 -22.28
C LEU A 55 -13.34 2.85 -23.08
N GLY A 56 -14.24 1.87 -22.91
CA GLY A 56 -14.19 0.59 -23.65
C GLY A 56 -13.15 -0.40 -23.14
N VAL A 57 -12.63 -0.23 -21.92
CA VAL A 57 -11.70 -1.19 -21.30
C VAL A 57 -12.45 -2.46 -20.92
N SER A 58 -11.90 -3.63 -21.25
CA SER A 58 -12.52 -4.93 -20.93
C SER A 58 -12.62 -5.18 -19.41
N GLU A 59 -13.68 -5.87 -18.97
CA GLU A 59 -13.87 -6.28 -17.57
C GLU A 59 -12.67 -7.07 -17.02
N ALA A 60 -12.01 -7.87 -17.86
CA ALA A 60 -10.85 -8.64 -17.47
C ALA A 60 -9.68 -7.73 -17.05
N ILE A 61 -9.39 -6.68 -17.83
CA ILE A 61 -8.33 -5.71 -17.51
C ILE A 61 -8.73 -4.89 -16.28
N ILE A 62 -10.00 -4.46 -16.18
CA ILE A 62 -10.50 -3.69 -15.04
C ILE A 62 -10.32 -4.49 -13.73
N GLY A 63 -10.75 -5.75 -13.71
CA GLY A 63 -10.62 -6.61 -12.53
C GLY A 63 -9.16 -6.85 -12.14
N LEU A 64 -8.32 -7.07 -13.14
CA LEU A 64 -6.90 -7.36 -12.94
C LEU A 64 -6.06 -6.14 -12.52
N THR A 65 -6.53 -4.92 -12.81
CA THR A 65 -5.78 -3.68 -12.56
C THR A 65 -6.46 -2.77 -11.55
N ILE A 66 -7.63 -2.19 -11.88
CA ILE A 66 -8.32 -1.20 -11.06
C ILE A 66 -8.83 -1.82 -9.77
N ILE A 67 -9.48 -2.99 -9.85
CA ILE A 67 -10.02 -3.67 -8.66
C ILE A 67 -8.86 -4.18 -7.79
N ALA A 68 -7.85 -4.81 -8.41
CA ALA A 68 -6.66 -5.29 -7.71
C ALA A 68 -5.84 -4.16 -7.04
N ALA A 69 -5.69 -3.01 -7.70
CA ALA A 69 -5.08 -1.82 -7.08
C ALA A 69 -5.97 -1.24 -5.98
N GLY A 70 -7.29 -1.30 -6.17
CA GLY A 70 -8.31 -0.82 -5.26
C GLY A 70 -8.30 -1.48 -3.89
N THR A 71 -7.99 -2.78 -3.82
CA THR A 71 -7.88 -3.50 -2.54
C THR A 71 -6.70 -3.04 -1.69
N SER A 72 -5.65 -2.50 -2.32
CA SER A 72 -4.44 -2.01 -1.65
C SER A 72 -4.41 -0.48 -1.50
N MET A 73 -5.47 0.21 -1.94
CA MET A 73 -5.58 1.68 -1.86
C MET A 73 -5.57 2.21 -0.42
N PRO A 74 -6.31 1.61 0.54
CA PRO A 74 -6.24 2.04 1.93
C PRO A 74 -4.82 1.98 2.48
N GLU A 75 -4.11 0.89 2.24
CA GLU A 75 -2.74 0.64 2.70
C GLU A 75 -1.75 1.60 2.04
N LEU A 76 -1.91 1.86 0.74
CA LEU A 76 -1.11 2.87 0.04
C LEU A 76 -1.32 4.26 0.63
N ALA A 77 -2.56 4.63 0.94
CA ALA A 77 -2.88 5.92 1.54
C ALA A 77 -2.32 6.05 2.96
N THR A 78 -2.43 5.03 3.81
CA THR A 78 -1.86 5.06 5.16
C THR A 78 -0.34 5.15 5.12
N SER A 79 0.33 4.33 4.29
CA SER A 79 1.78 4.37 4.11
C SER A 79 2.25 5.70 3.51
N ALA A 80 1.53 6.26 2.53
CA ALA A 80 1.88 7.53 1.90
C ALA A 80 1.78 8.69 2.90
N VAL A 81 0.73 8.74 3.72
CA VAL A 81 0.58 9.76 4.77
C VAL A 81 1.67 9.61 5.83
N GLY A 82 1.99 8.38 6.25
CA GLY A 82 3.09 8.11 7.19
C GLY A 82 4.44 8.60 6.65
N ALA A 83 4.75 8.26 5.40
CA ALA A 83 5.97 8.70 4.73
C ALA A 83 6.01 10.23 4.56
N TRP A 84 4.90 10.86 4.18
CA TRP A 84 4.81 12.31 4.02
C TRP A 84 5.04 13.07 5.33
N ARG A 85 4.62 12.48 6.46
CA ARG A 85 4.89 13.01 7.80
C ARG A 85 6.30 12.72 8.32
N GLY A 86 7.18 12.15 7.50
CA GLY A 86 8.54 11.76 7.90
C GLY A 86 8.58 10.56 8.84
N GLN A 87 7.48 9.81 8.96
CA GLN A 87 7.35 8.63 9.80
C GLN A 87 7.55 7.37 8.94
N SER A 88 8.76 7.23 8.37
CA SER A 88 9.12 6.12 7.48
C SER A 88 8.93 4.75 8.13
N ASP A 89 9.12 4.65 9.45
CA ASP A 89 9.00 3.40 10.19
C ASP A 89 7.54 2.91 10.22
N ILE A 90 6.58 3.83 10.36
CA ILE A 90 5.14 3.53 10.31
C ILE A 90 4.74 3.11 8.90
N ALA A 91 5.24 3.82 7.88
CA ALA A 91 4.98 3.47 6.49
C ALA A 91 5.52 2.08 6.12
N MET A 92 6.74 1.76 6.56
CA MET A 92 7.39 0.46 6.36
C MET A 92 6.65 -0.65 7.11
N GLY A 93 6.28 -0.40 8.37
CA GLY A 93 5.51 -1.32 9.20
C GLY A 93 4.16 -1.68 8.58
N ASN A 94 3.48 -0.70 7.96
CA ASN A 94 2.24 -0.94 7.24
C ASN A 94 2.45 -1.81 5.99
N VAL A 95 3.45 -1.53 5.14
CA VAL A 95 3.72 -2.34 3.94
C VAL A 95 4.09 -3.78 4.29
N ILE A 96 5.02 -3.97 5.23
CA ILE A 96 5.48 -5.31 5.63
C ILE A 96 4.35 -6.05 6.36
N GLY A 97 3.68 -5.39 7.30
CA GLY A 97 2.59 -5.97 8.09
C GLY A 97 1.42 -6.43 7.25
N SER A 98 0.96 -5.59 6.30
CA SER A 98 -0.17 -5.94 5.43
C SER A 98 0.15 -7.11 4.50
N ASN A 99 1.38 -7.21 3.97
CA ASN A 99 1.78 -8.35 3.15
C ASN A 99 1.83 -9.66 3.95
N ILE A 100 2.38 -9.62 5.16
CA ILE A 100 2.41 -10.78 6.06
C ILE A 100 0.98 -11.19 6.45
N PHE A 101 0.13 -10.23 6.80
CA PHE A 101 -1.27 -10.49 7.14
C PHE A 101 -2.04 -11.11 5.96
N ASN A 102 -1.88 -10.57 4.74
CA ASN A 102 -2.56 -11.09 3.57
C ASN A 102 -2.11 -12.52 3.20
N LEU A 103 -0.82 -12.82 3.33
CA LEU A 103 -0.29 -14.15 3.03
C LEU A 103 -0.61 -15.19 4.13
N LEU A 104 -0.41 -14.83 5.40
CA LEU A 104 -0.57 -15.79 6.49
C LEU A 104 -2.03 -15.91 6.95
N PHE A 105 -2.70 -14.77 7.14
CA PHE A 105 -4.04 -14.77 7.68
C PHE A 105 -5.09 -14.94 6.58
N VAL A 106 -5.12 -14.04 5.59
CA VAL A 106 -6.19 -14.07 4.56
C VAL A 106 -6.05 -15.32 3.68
N MET A 107 -4.89 -15.53 3.07
CA MET A 107 -4.66 -16.70 2.21
C MET A 107 -4.60 -18.01 3.00
N GLY A 108 -3.98 -18.02 4.18
CA GLY A 108 -3.96 -19.20 5.06
C GLY A 108 -5.37 -19.62 5.50
N LEU A 109 -6.19 -18.66 5.95
CA LEU A 109 -7.59 -18.94 6.33
C LEU A 109 -8.42 -19.38 5.11
N ALA A 110 -8.24 -18.73 3.96
CA ALA A 110 -8.91 -19.14 2.72
C ALA A 110 -8.59 -20.59 2.35
N ALA A 111 -7.31 -21.00 2.46
CA ALA A 111 -6.87 -22.37 2.20
C ALA A 111 -7.43 -23.39 3.20
N CYS A 112 -7.65 -22.99 4.47
CA CYS A 112 -8.31 -23.84 5.46
C CYS A 112 -9.79 -24.07 5.17
N ILE A 113 -10.48 -23.06 4.63
CA ILE A 113 -11.92 -23.15 4.31
C ILE A 113 -12.15 -23.88 2.98
N HIS A 114 -11.40 -23.50 1.95
CA HIS A 114 -11.47 -24.10 0.62
C HIS A 114 -10.04 -24.32 0.11
N PRO A 115 -9.61 -25.58 -0.12
CA PRO A 115 -8.29 -25.86 -0.65
C PRO A 115 -8.06 -25.06 -1.94
N ILE A 116 -6.97 -24.30 -1.96
CA ILE A 116 -6.61 -23.48 -3.11
C ILE A 116 -5.94 -24.40 -4.14
N THR A 117 -6.74 -24.96 -5.04
CA THR A 117 -6.27 -25.83 -6.12
C THR A 117 -6.14 -25.05 -7.42
N GLY A 118 -5.02 -25.19 -8.13
CA GLY A 118 -4.86 -24.62 -9.47
C GLY A 118 -4.50 -23.14 -9.52
N VAL A 119 -3.75 -22.62 -8.54
CA VAL A 119 -3.14 -21.28 -8.65
C VAL A 119 -2.12 -21.32 -9.78
N ALA A 120 -2.54 -20.97 -10.99
CA ALA A 120 -1.64 -20.73 -12.10
C ALA A 120 -0.94 -19.39 -11.87
N VAL A 121 0.01 -19.35 -10.92
CA VAL A 121 0.92 -18.20 -10.80
C VAL A 121 1.72 -18.17 -12.09
N ARG A 122 1.58 -17.10 -12.88
CA ARG A 122 2.34 -16.98 -14.12
C ARG A 122 3.82 -16.89 -13.75
N GLY A 123 4.69 -17.53 -14.52
CA GLY A 123 6.14 -17.46 -14.25
C GLY A 123 6.67 -16.02 -14.18
N VAL A 124 6.06 -15.11 -14.93
CA VAL A 124 6.35 -13.66 -14.88
C VAL A 124 6.06 -13.09 -13.48
N ASP A 125 4.89 -13.38 -12.90
CA ASP A 125 4.48 -12.86 -11.59
C ASP A 125 5.46 -13.32 -10.49
N SER A 126 5.86 -14.60 -10.54
CA SER A 126 6.85 -15.17 -9.62
C SER A 126 8.23 -14.51 -9.76
N VAL A 127 8.69 -14.25 -10.99
CA VAL A 127 9.97 -13.58 -11.24
C VAL A 127 9.96 -12.16 -10.68
N PHE A 128 8.91 -11.38 -10.96
CA PHE A 128 8.81 -10.01 -10.44
C PHE A 128 8.67 -9.95 -8.92
N PHE A 129 7.98 -10.92 -8.31
CA PHE A 129 7.93 -11.07 -6.86
C PHE A 129 9.33 -11.28 -6.27
N VAL A 130 10.09 -12.24 -6.80
CA VAL A 130 11.46 -12.54 -6.33
C VAL A 130 12.40 -11.37 -6.58
N LEU A 131 12.32 -10.72 -7.74
CA LEU A 131 13.13 -9.55 -8.08
C LEU A 131 12.86 -8.38 -7.11
N THR A 132 11.60 -8.09 -6.83
CA THR A 132 11.21 -7.01 -5.90
C THR A 132 11.65 -7.34 -4.48
N ALA A 133 11.50 -8.60 -4.04
CA ALA A 133 11.97 -9.05 -2.73
C ALA A 133 13.50 -8.95 -2.60
N ALA A 134 14.24 -9.37 -3.62
CA ALA A 134 15.70 -9.27 -3.66
C ALA A 134 16.18 -7.81 -3.67
N TRP A 135 15.51 -6.93 -4.42
CA TRP A 135 15.79 -5.49 -4.44
C TRP A 135 15.60 -4.87 -3.06
N LEU A 136 14.47 -5.14 -2.40
CA LEU A 136 14.18 -4.64 -1.07
C LEU A 136 15.14 -5.21 -0.02
N TRP A 137 15.52 -6.49 -0.14
CA TRP A 137 16.53 -7.11 0.73
C TRP A 137 17.90 -6.44 0.59
N TRP A 138 18.34 -6.20 -0.65
CA TRP A 138 19.57 -5.47 -0.93
C TRP A 138 19.51 -4.04 -0.37
N ALA A 139 18.42 -3.31 -0.61
CA ALA A 139 18.19 -1.97 -0.10
C ALA A 139 18.15 -1.90 1.45
N ALA A 140 17.66 -2.95 2.10
CA ALA A 140 17.66 -3.06 3.56
C ALA A 140 19.06 -3.21 4.15
N TRP A 141 19.99 -3.86 3.41
CA TRP A 141 21.38 -4.05 3.85
C TRP A 141 22.20 -2.75 3.79
N THR A 142 21.92 -1.87 2.83
CA THR A 142 22.72 -0.65 2.57
C THR A 142 22.50 0.51 3.54
N GLY A 143 21.54 0.42 4.46
CA GLY A 143 21.43 1.35 5.59
C GLY A 143 20.02 1.82 5.92
N ARG A 144 19.23 0.94 6.56
CA ARG A 144 18.06 1.19 7.43
C ARG A 144 16.91 2.11 6.98
N THR A 145 16.98 2.79 5.84
CA THR A 145 15.88 3.62 5.31
C THR A 145 15.78 3.45 3.80
N VAL A 146 14.58 3.10 3.32
CA VAL A 146 14.27 3.14 1.88
C VAL A 146 14.21 4.62 1.48
N GLY A 147 15.27 5.09 0.85
CA GLY A 147 15.37 6.45 0.34
C GLY A 147 14.66 6.62 -1.00
N ARG A 148 14.82 7.81 -1.58
CA ARG A 148 14.19 8.15 -2.86
C ARG A 148 14.75 7.31 -4.02
N GLY A 149 16.01 6.89 -3.94
CA GLY A 149 16.66 6.08 -4.99
C GLY A 149 16.16 4.64 -4.99
N GLU A 150 16.06 4.03 -3.82
CA GLU A 150 15.55 2.68 -3.62
C GLU A 150 14.05 2.59 -3.98
N GLY A 151 13.28 3.63 -3.62
CA GLY A 151 11.88 3.78 -4.00
C GLY A 151 11.69 3.97 -5.51
N ALA A 152 12.56 4.76 -6.17
CA ALA A 152 12.54 4.89 -7.63
C ALA A 152 12.84 3.55 -8.32
N GLY A 153 13.77 2.76 -7.79
CA GLY A 153 14.03 1.40 -8.26
C GLY A 153 12.79 0.50 -8.17
N CYS A 154 12.06 0.56 -7.05
CA CYS A 154 10.80 -0.17 -6.89
C CYS A 154 9.75 0.26 -7.93
N LEU A 155 9.62 1.56 -8.19
CA LEU A 155 8.71 2.08 -9.22
C LEU A 155 9.10 1.63 -10.63
N VAL A 156 10.39 1.58 -10.95
CA VAL A 156 10.87 1.08 -12.25
C VAL A 156 10.54 -0.40 -12.42
N ILE A 157 10.77 -1.23 -11.40
CA ILE A 157 10.42 -2.66 -11.42
C ILE A 157 8.90 -2.83 -11.60
N TYR A 158 8.10 -2.05 -10.87
CA TYR A 158 6.64 -2.08 -10.97
C TYR A 158 6.14 -1.61 -12.35
N ALA A 159 6.72 -0.54 -12.91
CA ALA A 159 6.39 -0.06 -14.24
C ALA A 159 6.77 -1.08 -15.32
N ALA A 160 7.93 -1.74 -15.19
CA ALA A 160 8.34 -2.82 -16.09
C ALA A 160 7.36 -4.00 -16.04
N TYR A 161 6.90 -4.39 -14.84
CA TYR A 161 5.87 -5.40 -14.67
C TYR A 161 4.57 -5.03 -15.41
N LEU A 162 4.06 -3.81 -15.20
CA LEU A 162 2.85 -3.33 -15.86
C LEU A 162 2.98 -3.30 -17.40
N LEU A 163 4.12 -2.88 -17.93
CA LEU A 163 4.37 -2.83 -19.37
C LEU A 163 4.50 -4.22 -20.02
N LEU A 164 5.01 -5.21 -19.28
CA LEU A 164 5.08 -6.60 -19.74
C LEU A 164 3.73 -7.30 -19.63
N MET A 165 2.95 -6.94 -18.60
CA MET A 165 1.62 -7.46 -18.36
C MET A 165 0.56 -6.87 -19.30
N TRP A 166 0.78 -5.65 -19.79
CA TRP A 166 -0.14 -4.98 -20.70
C TRP A 166 -0.41 -5.89 -21.91
N PRO A 167 -1.68 -6.26 -22.17
CA PRO A 167 -2.00 -7.18 -23.24
C PRO A 167 -1.56 -6.56 -24.57
N ARG A 168 -0.48 -7.10 -25.12
CA ARG A 168 -0.20 -6.98 -26.56
C ARG A 168 -1.19 -7.93 -27.22
N SER A 169 -2.24 -7.32 -27.78
CA SER A 169 -3.25 -7.94 -28.64
C SER A 169 -2.71 -9.08 -29.50
#